data_AF-A0A354FMR3-F1
#
_entry.id   AF-A0A354FMR3-F1
#
_cell.length_a   1.000
_cell.length_b   1.000
_cell.length_c   1.000
_cell.angle_alpha   90.00
_cell.angle_beta   90.00
_cell.angle_gamma   90.00
#
_symmetry.space_group_name_H-M   'P 1'
#
loop_
_entity.id
_entity.type
_entity.pdbx_description
1 polymer ?
#
loop_
_entity_poly.entity_id
_entity_poly.type
_entity_poly.pdbx_seq_one_letter_code
_entity_poly.pdbx_strand_id
1 'polypeptide(L)'
;MQDAHRSRRSAFVRFRTFRGVILLVVLVLVLAGCRSRSRPTTPKATGIHDNRPQVWTQSNARIRKFVRVYSRNHHVRICLERAQDNGYVPYIHRVFYKHRLPPELVYLPLLESCFDTKADSGHARGMWQFVQGTAREYGLRVGKSFDDRLNWRKSTHSAARYLKWLGERFNYNWELALAGYNGGPNYLARQMKQQGTWNYWELNLREETYKYVPKFLAMLEVARQRYPDLYYEGGPRFWIAAR
;
A
#
# COMPACT_ATOMS: atom_id res chain seq x y z
N MET A 1 -51.42 -32.40 34.06
CA MET A 1 -52.53 -32.30 35.01
C MET A 1 -51.98 -32.76 36.36
N GLN A 2 -51.81 -31.81 37.29
CA GLN A 2 -51.65 -31.95 38.76
C GLN A 2 -50.53 -32.89 39.25
N ASP A 3 -49.48 -32.43 39.92
CA ASP A 3 -49.38 -31.90 41.31
C ASP A 3 -48.41 -32.86 42.02
N ALA A 4 -47.20 -32.39 42.36
CA ALA A 4 -46.88 -31.69 43.59
C ALA A 4 -46.78 -32.61 44.83
N HIS A 5 -45.55 -32.64 45.34
CA HIS A 5 -45.17 -32.73 46.75
C HIS A 5 -45.46 -34.01 47.55
N ARG A 6 -44.36 -34.64 47.97
CA ARG A 6 -44.26 -35.15 49.34
C ARG A 6 -42.85 -34.94 49.89
N SER A 7 -42.75 -34.09 50.92
CA SER A 7 -41.61 -34.07 51.84
C SER A 7 -42.15 -34.30 53.26
N ARG A 8 -41.60 -35.31 53.94
CA ARG A 8 -41.72 -35.49 55.39
C ARG A 8 -40.38 -35.99 55.95
N ARG A 9 -39.73 -35.10 56.71
CA ARG A 9 -39.19 -35.27 58.08
C ARG A 9 -38.21 -36.42 58.41
N SER A 10 -37.04 -35.97 58.90
CA SER A 10 -36.47 -36.26 60.23
C SER A 10 -35.31 -37.25 60.41
N ALA A 11 -34.56 -36.96 61.49
CA ALA A 11 -33.53 -37.74 62.23
C ALA A 11 -32.09 -37.63 61.68
N PHE A 12 -31.14 -36.86 62.24
CA PHE A 12 -30.57 -36.73 63.61
C PHE A 12 -29.59 -37.87 63.99
N VAL A 13 -28.34 -37.48 64.36
CA VAL A 13 -27.34 -38.17 65.25
C VAL A 13 -26.45 -39.25 64.58
N ARG A 14 -25.12 -39.42 64.78
CA ARG A 14 -24.07 -38.87 65.66
C ARG A 14 -22.66 -39.05 65.02
N PHE A 15 -21.78 -38.08 65.29
CA PHE A 15 -20.38 -38.17 65.72
C PHE A 15 -19.42 -39.27 65.21
N ARG A 16 -18.29 -38.82 64.66
CA ARG A 16 -16.96 -39.19 65.17
C ARG A 16 -15.89 -38.13 64.88
N THR A 17 -15.35 -37.64 65.99
CA THR A 17 -14.14 -36.85 66.26
C THR A 17 -12.89 -37.19 65.44
N PHE A 18 -12.05 -36.19 65.09
CA PHE A 18 -10.75 -35.90 65.77
C PHE A 18 -9.91 -34.80 65.06
N ARG A 19 -9.42 -33.86 65.89
CA ARG A 19 -8.14 -33.09 65.86
C ARG A 19 -7.82 -32.01 64.81
N GLY A 20 -7.47 -30.82 65.33
CA GLY A 20 -6.40 -29.93 64.84
C GLY A 20 -6.86 -28.81 63.90
N VAL A 21 -7.29 -27.64 64.39
CA VAL A 21 -6.47 -26.45 64.74
C VAL A 21 -5.89 -25.72 63.52
N ILE A 22 -6.52 -24.56 63.23
CA ILE A 22 -5.97 -23.30 62.68
C ILE A 22 -5.65 -23.29 61.17
N LEU A 23 -6.40 -22.50 60.37
CA LEU A 23 -6.04 -21.12 60.01
C LEU A 23 -6.94 -20.58 58.88
N LEU A 24 -7.32 -19.30 59.01
CA LEU A 24 -7.69 -18.34 57.96
C LEU A 24 -8.98 -18.56 57.14
N VAL A 25 -9.98 -17.79 57.54
CA VAL A 25 -11.01 -17.22 56.66
C VAL A 25 -10.33 -16.38 55.58
N VAL A 26 -10.52 -16.73 54.30
CA VAL A 26 -10.53 -15.73 53.22
C VAL A 26 -11.72 -16.02 52.32
N LEU A 27 -12.72 -15.16 52.48
CA LEU A 27 -13.87 -14.98 51.63
C LEU A 27 -13.39 -14.62 50.22
N VAL A 28 -13.38 -15.56 49.28
CA VAL A 28 -13.10 -15.27 47.88
C VAL A 28 -14.33 -14.59 47.28
N LEU A 29 -14.31 -13.25 47.29
CA LEU A 29 -15.19 -12.43 46.46
C LEU A 29 -14.93 -12.80 45.00
N VAL A 30 -15.95 -13.36 44.34
CA VAL A 30 -15.97 -13.53 42.89
C VAL A 30 -16.05 -12.14 42.27
N LEU A 31 -14.88 -11.53 42.05
CA LEU A 31 -14.78 -10.42 41.11
C LEU A 31 -14.88 -11.03 39.72
N ALA A 32 -16.03 -10.79 39.08
CA ALA A 32 -16.19 -10.93 37.64
C ALA A 32 -15.09 -10.10 36.97
N GLY A 33 -13.98 -10.75 36.62
CA GLY A 33 -12.97 -10.18 35.78
C GLY A 33 -13.61 -9.89 34.44
N CYS A 34 -13.99 -8.64 34.20
CA CYS A 34 -14.09 -8.08 32.86
C CYS A 34 -12.75 -8.37 32.19
N ARG A 35 -12.69 -9.48 31.45
CA ARG A 35 -11.58 -9.82 30.59
C ARG A 35 -11.52 -8.67 29.60
N SER A 36 -10.61 -7.73 29.83
CA SER A 36 -10.36 -6.67 28.87
C SER A 36 -10.06 -7.40 27.57
N ARG A 37 -11.00 -7.38 26.62
CA ARG A 37 -10.69 -7.70 25.24
C ARG A 37 -9.54 -6.76 24.93
N SER A 38 -8.33 -7.30 24.87
CA SER A 38 -7.20 -6.60 24.31
C SER A 38 -7.71 -6.12 22.96
N ARG A 39 -7.91 -4.80 22.82
CA ARG A 39 -8.18 -4.22 21.50
C ARG A 39 -7.11 -4.81 20.59
N PRO A 40 -7.47 -5.37 19.42
CA PRO A 40 -6.47 -5.84 18.49
C PRO A 40 -5.49 -4.68 18.32
N THR A 41 -4.26 -4.89 18.76
CA THR A 41 -3.19 -3.90 18.62
C THR A 41 -3.14 -3.58 17.15
N THR A 42 -3.57 -2.39 16.77
CA THR A 42 -3.32 -1.85 15.44
C THR A 42 -1.82 -2.04 15.23
N PRO A 43 -1.36 -2.81 14.23
CA PRO A 43 0.06 -2.97 14.01
C PRO A 43 0.64 -1.56 13.95
N LYS A 44 1.60 -1.25 14.83
CA LYS A 44 2.42 -0.03 14.69
C LYS A 44 2.76 0.07 13.20
N ALA A 45 2.43 1.22 12.60
CA ALA A 45 2.59 1.47 11.17
C ALA A 45 3.87 0.80 10.66
N THR A 46 3.77 0.08 9.55
CA THR A 46 4.74 -0.84 8.93
C THR A 46 6.09 -0.19 8.53
N GLY A 47 6.43 0.96 9.10
CA GLY A 47 7.57 1.79 8.71
C GLY A 47 7.35 2.53 7.39
N ILE A 48 6.24 2.28 6.69
CA ILE A 48 5.91 2.94 5.41
C ILE A 48 5.75 4.44 5.65
N HIS A 49 6.45 5.22 4.85
CA HIS A 49 6.34 6.67 4.89
C HIS A 49 5.21 7.15 3.98
N ASP A 50 4.02 7.25 4.55
CA ASP A 50 2.82 7.75 3.88
C ASP A 50 2.00 8.62 4.83
N ASN A 51 1.95 9.91 4.55
CA ASN A 51 1.20 10.87 5.37
C ASN A 51 -0.29 10.95 4.97
N ARG A 52 -0.70 10.30 3.87
CA ARG A 52 -2.04 10.40 3.29
C ARG A 52 -2.47 9.07 2.64
N PRO A 53 -2.61 7.96 3.38
CA PRO A 53 -2.94 6.65 2.83
C PRO A 53 -4.27 6.61 2.05
N GLN A 54 -5.20 7.54 2.31
CA GLN A 54 -6.43 7.71 1.54
C GLN A 54 -6.19 8.04 0.05
N VAL A 55 -4.98 8.46 -0.32
CA VAL A 55 -4.61 8.80 -1.70
C VAL A 55 -4.84 7.63 -2.66
N TRP A 56 -4.70 6.39 -2.20
CA TRP A 56 -4.74 5.18 -3.03
C TRP A 56 -6.16 4.69 -3.38
N THR A 57 -7.16 5.19 -2.65
CA THR A 57 -8.59 4.82 -2.81
C THR A 57 -9.48 6.03 -3.09
N GLN A 58 -8.90 7.23 -3.20
CA GLN A 58 -9.65 8.44 -3.49
C GLN A 58 -10.31 8.41 -4.89
N SER A 59 -11.36 9.20 -5.05
CA SER A 59 -12.03 9.38 -6.34
C SER A 59 -12.49 10.82 -6.54
N ASN A 60 -12.25 11.36 -7.73
CA ASN A 60 -12.74 12.67 -8.15
C ASN A 60 -13.03 12.66 -9.66
N ALA A 61 -13.53 13.79 -10.20
CA ALA A 61 -13.92 13.86 -11.61
C ALA A 61 -12.78 13.55 -12.58
N ARG A 62 -11.54 13.96 -12.27
CA ARG A 62 -10.34 13.70 -13.10
C ARG A 62 -10.00 12.21 -13.10
N ILE A 63 -10.06 11.55 -11.94
CA ILE A 63 -9.82 10.09 -11.82
C ILE A 63 -10.92 9.31 -12.54
N ARG A 64 -12.21 9.61 -12.26
CA ARG A 64 -13.35 8.92 -12.88
C ARG A 64 -13.36 9.01 -14.40
N LYS A 65 -12.84 10.10 -14.98
CA LYS A 65 -12.64 10.23 -16.43
C LYS A 65 -11.74 9.12 -16.97
N PHE A 66 -10.61 8.84 -16.32
CA PHE A 66 -9.69 7.78 -16.73
C PHE A 66 -10.17 6.39 -16.34
N VAL A 67 -10.89 6.22 -15.23
CA VAL A 67 -11.53 4.93 -14.89
C VAL A 67 -12.46 4.48 -16.01
N ARG A 68 -13.28 5.39 -16.56
CA ARG A 68 -14.15 5.09 -17.72
C ARG A 68 -13.37 4.69 -18.97
N VAL A 69 -12.17 5.22 -19.17
CA VAL A 69 -11.31 4.87 -20.32
C VAL A 69 -10.74 3.47 -20.11
N TYR A 70 -10.05 3.24 -18.99
CA TYR A 70 -9.36 1.98 -18.71
C TYR A 70 -10.31 0.81 -18.43
N SER A 71 -11.54 1.08 -17.96
CA SER A 71 -12.58 0.04 -17.83
C SER A 71 -13.16 -0.41 -19.16
N ARG A 72 -12.93 0.32 -20.26
CA ARG A 72 -13.49 0.00 -21.58
C ARG A 72 -12.46 -0.59 -22.54
N ASN A 73 -11.23 -0.82 -22.09
CA ASN A 73 -10.19 -1.44 -22.89
C ASN A 73 -9.49 -2.55 -22.09
N HIS A 74 -8.57 -3.24 -22.74
CA HIS A 74 -7.81 -4.35 -22.14
C HIS A 74 -6.43 -3.94 -21.63
N HIS A 75 -6.10 -2.65 -21.62
CA HIS A 75 -4.75 -2.20 -21.33
C HIS A 75 -4.29 -2.63 -19.94
N VAL A 76 -5.08 -2.34 -18.89
CA VAL A 76 -4.73 -2.72 -17.51
C VAL A 76 -4.55 -4.23 -17.37
N ARG A 77 -5.44 -5.03 -17.97
CA ARG A 77 -5.36 -6.49 -17.96
C ARG A 77 -4.05 -6.97 -18.58
N ILE A 78 -3.76 -6.55 -19.82
CA ILE A 78 -2.58 -6.97 -20.58
C ILE A 78 -1.29 -6.63 -19.82
N CYS A 79 -1.21 -5.44 -19.20
CA CYS A 79 -0.03 -5.06 -18.44
C CYS A 79 0.13 -5.88 -17.15
N LEU A 80 -0.96 -6.21 -16.46
CA LEU A 80 -0.91 -7.06 -15.28
C LEU A 80 -0.59 -8.52 -15.62
N GLU A 81 -1.12 -9.07 -16.72
CA GLU A 81 -0.75 -10.39 -17.24
C GLU A 81 0.75 -10.46 -17.51
N ARG A 82 1.30 -9.45 -18.22
CA ARG A 82 2.75 -9.36 -18.43
C ARG A 82 3.53 -9.32 -17.11
N ALA A 83 3.02 -8.61 -16.10
CA ALA A 83 3.65 -8.52 -14.80
C ALA A 83 3.68 -9.88 -14.06
N GLN A 84 2.55 -10.58 -14.07
CA GLN A 84 2.39 -11.91 -13.49
C GLN A 84 3.27 -12.94 -14.20
N ASP A 85 3.20 -13.02 -15.54
CA ASP A 85 3.94 -14.00 -16.35
C ASP A 85 5.46 -13.94 -16.13
N ASN A 86 5.97 -12.76 -15.77
CA ASN A 86 7.40 -12.54 -15.55
C ASN A 86 7.77 -12.40 -14.05
N GLY A 87 6.81 -12.52 -13.14
CA GLY A 87 7.02 -12.39 -11.70
C GLY A 87 7.59 -11.03 -11.28
N TYR A 88 7.17 -9.95 -11.94
CA TYR A 88 7.71 -8.60 -11.70
C TYR A 88 7.24 -8.02 -10.38
N VAL A 89 5.93 -7.99 -10.11
CA VAL A 89 5.38 -7.34 -8.91
C VAL A 89 5.95 -7.93 -7.61
N PRO A 90 6.07 -9.26 -7.42
CA PRO A 90 6.63 -9.83 -6.19
C PRO A 90 8.11 -9.47 -6.00
N TYR A 91 8.87 -9.28 -7.08
CA TYR A 91 10.24 -8.78 -6.98
C TYR A 91 10.28 -7.30 -6.61
N ILE A 92 9.51 -6.47 -7.31
CA ILE A 92 9.45 -5.02 -7.09
C ILE A 92 8.99 -4.74 -5.66
N HIS A 93 7.97 -5.44 -5.17
CA HIS A 93 7.46 -5.32 -3.80
C HIS A 93 8.56 -5.56 -2.75
N ARG A 94 9.34 -6.65 -2.89
CA ARG A 94 10.47 -6.93 -2.00
C ARG A 94 11.52 -5.83 -1.99
N VAL A 95 11.79 -5.20 -3.13
CA VAL A 95 12.71 -4.06 -3.21
C VAL A 95 12.08 -2.84 -2.53
N PHE A 96 10.83 -2.51 -2.86
CA PHE A 96 10.14 -1.31 -2.37
C PHE A 96 9.88 -1.36 -0.87
N TYR A 97 9.58 -2.54 -0.33
CA TYR A 97 9.43 -2.77 1.10
C TYR A 97 10.71 -2.40 1.89
N LYS A 98 11.90 -2.74 1.38
CA LYS A 98 13.17 -2.35 2.01
C LYS A 98 13.38 -0.84 2.05
N HIS A 99 12.76 -0.12 1.11
CA HIS A 99 12.77 1.34 1.03
C HIS A 99 11.60 2.01 1.75
N ARG A 100 10.73 1.23 2.41
CA ARG A 100 9.55 1.72 3.15
C ARG A 100 8.60 2.54 2.27
N LEU A 101 8.49 2.14 1.01
CA LEU A 101 7.60 2.75 0.03
C LEU A 101 6.17 2.18 0.14
N PRO A 102 5.14 2.97 -0.19
CA PRO A 102 3.79 2.47 -0.35
C PRO A 102 3.73 1.31 -1.35
N PRO A 103 3.00 0.23 -1.03
CA PRO A 103 2.94 -0.95 -1.88
C PRO A 103 2.26 -0.68 -3.22
N GLU A 104 1.43 0.35 -3.33
CA GLU A 104 0.76 0.72 -4.58
C GLU A 104 1.76 1.17 -5.65
N LEU A 105 2.91 1.72 -5.25
CA LEU A 105 3.91 2.22 -6.19
C LEU A 105 4.57 1.12 -7.03
N VAL A 106 4.43 -0.15 -6.65
CA VAL A 106 4.93 -1.28 -7.45
C VAL A 106 4.25 -1.36 -8.83
N TYR A 107 3.08 -0.74 -8.99
CA TYR A 107 2.33 -0.69 -10.24
C TYR A 107 2.64 0.53 -11.10
N LEU A 108 3.57 1.41 -10.73
CA LEU A 108 3.97 2.53 -11.61
C LEU A 108 4.29 2.06 -13.05
N PRO A 109 4.93 0.90 -13.27
CA PRO A 109 5.16 0.38 -14.61
C PRO A 109 3.90 0.12 -15.44
N LEU A 110 2.69 0.01 -14.84
CA LEU A 110 1.43 -0.01 -15.59
C LEU A 110 1.31 1.24 -16.47
N LEU A 111 1.62 2.41 -15.90
CA LEU A 111 1.51 3.69 -16.57
C LEU A 111 2.73 4.01 -17.43
N GLU A 112 3.93 3.63 -16.98
CA GLU A 112 5.19 3.99 -17.66
C GLU A 112 5.45 3.17 -18.92
N SER A 113 5.27 1.85 -18.85
CA SER A 113 5.77 0.95 -19.90
C SER A 113 4.88 -0.26 -20.13
N CYS A 114 3.76 -0.38 -19.42
CA CYS A 114 3.02 -1.64 -19.35
C CYS A 114 3.94 -2.79 -18.91
N PHE A 115 4.85 -2.55 -17.95
CA PHE A 115 5.92 -3.47 -17.53
C PHE A 115 6.91 -3.92 -18.64
N ASP A 116 7.00 -3.19 -19.76
CA ASP A 116 7.98 -3.50 -20.81
C ASP A 116 9.40 -3.09 -20.40
N THR A 117 10.27 -4.08 -20.20
CA THR A 117 11.68 -3.89 -19.87
C THR A 117 12.49 -3.21 -20.97
N LYS A 118 11.99 -3.20 -22.20
CA LYS A 118 12.66 -2.67 -23.40
C LYS A 118 11.99 -1.39 -23.94
N ALA A 119 10.98 -0.84 -23.27
CA ALA A 119 10.29 0.35 -23.73
C ALA A 119 11.25 1.51 -24.03
N ASP A 120 10.99 2.23 -25.12
CA ASP A 120 11.76 3.41 -25.53
C ASP A 120 10.80 4.48 -26.05
N SER A 121 10.80 5.65 -25.40
CA SER A 121 10.03 6.84 -25.81
C SER A 121 10.91 7.88 -26.52
N GLY A 122 12.14 7.51 -26.89
CA GLY A 122 13.18 8.40 -27.40
C GLY A 122 13.90 9.18 -26.31
N HIS A 123 13.17 9.59 -25.25
CA HIS A 123 13.70 10.37 -24.13
C HIS A 123 13.91 9.54 -22.86
N ALA A 124 13.02 8.56 -22.62
CA ALA A 124 13.03 7.68 -21.47
C ALA A 124 13.04 6.20 -21.90
N ARG A 125 13.64 5.33 -21.06
CA ARG A 125 13.82 3.91 -21.40
C ARG A 125 13.53 2.94 -20.26
N GLY A 126 13.18 1.73 -20.66
CA GLY A 126 12.95 0.56 -19.82
C GLY A 126 11.64 0.60 -19.04
N MET A 127 11.48 -0.39 -18.15
CA MET A 127 10.25 -0.62 -17.36
C MET A 127 9.79 0.64 -16.59
N TRP A 128 10.75 1.41 -16.08
CA TRP A 128 10.51 2.58 -15.24
C TRP A 128 10.55 3.91 -16.00
N GLN A 129 10.77 3.87 -17.33
CA GLN A 129 10.93 5.05 -18.18
C GLN A 129 11.87 6.11 -17.59
N PHE A 130 13.09 5.69 -17.23
CA PHE A 130 14.08 6.65 -16.75
C PHE A 130 14.63 7.51 -17.89
N VAL A 131 14.60 8.83 -17.71
CA VAL A 131 15.43 9.75 -18.50
C VAL A 131 16.91 9.60 -18.10
N GLN A 132 17.81 9.89 -19.05
CA GLN A 132 19.25 9.63 -18.88
C GLN A 132 19.88 10.33 -17.67
N GLY A 133 19.50 11.58 -17.39
CA GLY A 133 20.02 12.34 -16.24
C GLY A 133 19.69 11.66 -14.92
N THR A 134 18.40 11.42 -14.67
CA THR A 134 17.91 10.74 -13.48
C THR A 134 18.46 9.31 -13.37
N ALA A 135 18.55 8.57 -14.48
CA ALA A 135 19.13 7.23 -14.49
C ALA A 135 20.54 7.23 -13.88
N ARG A 136 21.41 8.15 -14.34
CA ARG A 136 22.78 8.28 -13.87
C ARG A 136 22.86 8.74 -12.42
N GLU A 137 22.06 9.74 -12.04
CA GLU A 137 21.98 10.24 -10.67
C GLU A 137 21.63 9.12 -9.68
N TYR A 138 20.76 8.20 -10.10
CA TYR A 138 20.35 7.06 -9.29
C TYR A 138 21.11 5.77 -9.65
N GLY A 139 22.35 5.88 -10.13
CA GLY A 139 23.32 4.78 -10.19
C GLY A 139 23.17 3.81 -11.35
N LEU A 140 22.39 4.14 -12.38
CA LEU A 140 22.35 3.39 -13.64
C LEU A 140 23.44 3.89 -14.57
N ARG A 141 24.19 2.97 -15.16
CA ARG A 141 25.16 3.31 -16.20
C ARG A 141 24.41 3.50 -17.52
N VAL A 142 24.57 4.67 -18.14
CA VAL A 142 23.97 4.99 -19.44
C VAL A 142 25.06 5.52 -20.36
N GLY A 143 25.36 4.77 -21.42
CA GLY A 143 26.39 5.06 -22.42
C GLY A 143 26.02 4.45 -23.79
N LYS A 144 26.93 4.55 -24.76
CA LYS A 144 26.68 4.05 -26.13
C LYS A 144 26.54 2.53 -26.20
N SER A 145 27.32 1.80 -25.40
CA SER A 145 27.39 0.33 -25.44
C SER A 145 26.65 -0.37 -24.29
N PHE A 146 26.17 0.39 -23.30
CA PHE A 146 25.46 -0.13 -22.14
C PHE A 146 24.35 0.83 -21.72
N ASP A 147 23.19 0.29 -21.38
CA ASP A 147 22.07 1.06 -20.87
C ASP A 147 21.37 0.28 -19.76
N ASP A 148 21.78 0.50 -18.51
CA ASP A 148 21.24 -0.20 -17.34
C ASP A 148 19.75 0.13 -17.11
N ARG A 149 19.16 1.13 -17.81
CA ARG A 149 17.70 1.38 -17.80
C ARG A 149 16.91 0.18 -18.31
N LEU A 150 17.47 -0.56 -19.28
CA LEU A 150 16.87 -1.75 -19.88
C LEU A 150 17.02 -3.00 -18.99
N ASN A 151 17.85 -2.94 -17.95
CA ASN A 151 17.94 -4.00 -16.94
C ASN A 151 16.93 -3.73 -15.83
N TRP A 152 15.75 -4.34 -15.92
CA TRP A 152 14.64 -4.08 -15.02
C TRP A 152 14.96 -4.30 -13.53
N ARG A 153 15.87 -5.23 -13.19
CA ARG A 153 16.29 -5.44 -11.79
C ARG A 153 17.09 -4.24 -11.30
N LYS A 154 18.11 -3.82 -12.05
CA LYS A 154 18.90 -2.62 -11.70
C LYS A 154 18.04 -1.38 -11.64
N SER A 155 17.22 -1.15 -12.66
CA SER A 155 16.35 0.02 -12.71
C SER A 155 15.26 0.01 -11.64
N THR A 156 14.81 -1.15 -11.16
CA THR A 156 13.91 -1.23 -9.98
C THR A 156 14.58 -0.73 -8.70
N HIS A 157 15.84 -1.09 -8.44
CA HIS A 157 16.57 -0.56 -7.28
C HIS A 157 16.77 0.96 -7.39
N SER A 158 17.06 1.47 -8.59
CA SER A 158 17.16 2.91 -8.84
C SER A 158 15.81 3.62 -8.69
N ALA A 159 14.71 3.03 -9.16
CA ALA A 159 13.35 3.55 -8.99
C ALA A 159 12.97 3.64 -7.52
N ALA A 160 13.29 2.62 -6.72
CA ALA A 160 13.02 2.64 -5.28
C ALA A 160 13.78 3.77 -4.58
N ARG A 161 15.06 3.99 -4.91
CA ARG A 161 15.83 5.13 -4.37
C ARG A 161 15.26 6.48 -4.81
N TYR A 162 14.89 6.62 -6.07
CA TYR A 162 14.33 7.87 -6.60
C TYR A 162 12.97 8.20 -5.99
N LEU A 163 12.06 7.22 -5.91
CA LEU A 163 10.76 7.38 -5.27
C LEU A 163 10.87 7.68 -3.78
N LYS A 164 11.84 7.09 -3.07
CA LYS A 164 12.11 7.43 -1.66
C LYS A 164 12.51 8.90 -1.52
N TRP A 165 13.44 9.37 -2.36
CA TRP A 165 13.85 10.76 -2.38
C TRP A 165 12.71 11.71 -2.77
N LEU A 166 11.89 11.36 -3.76
CA LEU A 166 10.70 12.14 -4.13
C LEU A 166 9.70 12.22 -2.97
N GLY A 167 9.46 11.10 -2.28
CA GLY A 167 8.64 11.06 -1.07
C GLY A 167 9.17 12.04 -0.03
N GLU A 168 10.45 11.97 0.33
CA GLU A 168 11.08 12.91 1.26
C GLU A 168 10.95 14.37 0.81
N ARG A 169 11.25 14.65 -0.46
CA ARG A 169 11.21 16.00 -1.04
C ARG A 169 9.83 16.65 -0.97
N PHE A 170 8.77 15.86 -1.17
CA PHE A 170 7.39 16.35 -1.18
C PHE A 170 6.64 15.99 0.10
N ASN A 171 7.37 15.81 1.21
CA ASN A 171 6.82 15.54 2.54
C ASN A 171 5.82 14.36 2.58
N TYR A 172 6.17 13.31 1.86
CA TYR A 172 5.38 12.09 1.66
C TYR A 172 3.94 12.36 1.17
N ASN A 173 3.75 13.48 0.46
CA ASN A 173 2.56 13.71 -0.35
C ASN A 173 2.75 12.99 -1.69
N TRP A 174 2.18 11.79 -1.80
CA TRP A 174 2.37 10.93 -2.97
C TRP A 174 1.76 11.49 -4.26
N GLU A 175 0.77 12.37 -4.19
CA GLU A 175 0.24 13.05 -5.37
C GLU A 175 1.30 13.96 -6.00
N LEU A 176 1.99 14.74 -5.15
CA LEU A 176 3.10 15.58 -5.58
C LEU A 176 4.33 14.74 -5.96
N ALA A 177 4.67 13.69 -5.21
CA ALA A 177 5.81 12.84 -5.53
C ALA A 177 5.65 12.17 -6.91
N LEU A 178 4.46 11.66 -7.23
CA LEU A 178 4.14 11.09 -8.54
C LEU A 178 4.16 12.14 -9.65
N ALA A 179 3.60 13.32 -9.40
CA ALA A 179 3.71 14.45 -10.34
C ALA A 179 5.17 14.85 -10.58
N GLY A 180 6.02 14.80 -9.55
CA GLY A 180 7.45 15.08 -9.64
C GLY A 180 8.23 13.99 -10.37
N TYR A 181 7.81 12.72 -10.24
CA TYR A 181 8.36 11.60 -11.00
C TYR A 181 8.22 11.83 -12.51
N ASN A 182 7.02 12.20 -12.97
CA ASN A 182 6.73 12.45 -14.38
C ASN A 182 7.26 13.80 -14.88
N GLY A 183 6.84 14.90 -14.24
CA GLY A 183 7.13 16.26 -14.74
C GLY A 183 8.51 16.78 -14.37
N GLY A 184 9.24 16.06 -13.52
CA GLY A 184 10.49 16.49 -12.92
C GLY A 184 10.30 17.26 -11.61
N PRO A 185 11.10 16.96 -10.57
CA PRO A 185 10.91 17.50 -9.22
C PRO A 185 11.17 19.01 -9.11
N ASN A 186 12.04 19.55 -9.97
CA ASN A 186 12.35 20.99 -10.01
C ASN A 186 11.26 21.79 -10.73
N TYR A 187 10.66 21.22 -11.78
CA TYR A 187 9.50 21.81 -12.44
C TYR A 187 8.34 21.93 -11.46
N LEU A 188 7.99 20.83 -10.79
CA LEU A 188 6.89 20.80 -9.84
C LEU A 188 7.11 21.77 -8.66
N ALA A 189 8.30 21.76 -8.06
CA ALA A 189 8.63 22.68 -6.97
C ALA A 189 8.51 24.15 -7.38
N ARG A 190 8.91 24.50 -8.62
CA ARG A 190 8.73 25.84 -9.16
C ARG A 190 7.24 26.19 -9.32
N GLN A 191 6.42 25.29 -9.85
CA GLN A 191 4.98 25.53 -10.00
C GLN A 191 4.28 25.72 -8.66
N MET A 192 4.60 24.89 -7.66
CA MET A 192 4.07 25.02 -6.30
C MET A 192 4.43 26.38 -5.69
N LYS A 193 5.68 26.81 -5.84
CA LYS A 193 6.13 28.13 -5.34
C LYS A 193 5.39 29.27 -6.06
N GLN A 194 5.27 29.23 -7.37
CA GLN A 194 4.64 30.28 -8.17
C GLN A 194 3.14 30.40 -7.92
N GLN A 195 2.45 29.29 -7.67
CA GLN A 195 0.99 29.25 -7.50
C GLN A 195 0.56 29.26 -6.03
N GLY A 196 1.51 29.18 -5.09
CA GLY A 196 1.22 29.29 -3.66
C GLY A 196 0.45 28.09 -3.07
N THR A 197 0.42 26.94 -3.75
CA THR A 197 -0.33 25.76 -3.29
C THR A 197 0.53 24.49 -3.30
N TRP A 198 0.30 23.65 -2.30
CA TRP A 198 0.84 22.28 -2.19
C TRP A 198 -0.23 21.22 -2.52
N ASN A 199 -1.39 21.66 -3.04
CA ASN A 199 -2.46 20.78 -3.46
C ASN A 199 -2.31 20.45 -4.95
N TYR A 200 -1.96 19.20 -5.27
CA TYR A 200 -1.86 18.73 -6.66
C TYR A 200 -3.12 19.01 -7.49
N TRP A 201 -4.29 18.94 -6.84
CA TRP A 201 -5.57 19.10 -7.52
C TRP A 201 -5.87 20.54 -7.95
N GLU A 202 -5.21 21.52 -7.31
CA GLU A 202 -5.32 22.96 -7.59
C GLU A 202 -4.22 23.46 -8.54
N LEU A 203 -3.10 22.74 -8.66
CA LEU A 203 -1.98 23.15 -9.51
C LEU A 203 -2.35 23.15 -11.00
N ASN A 204 -2.07 24.26 -11.67
CA ASN A 204 -2.02 24.35 -13.12
C ASN A 204 -0.68 23.82 -13.62
N LEU A 205 -0.68 22.63 -14.23
CA LEU A 205 0.52 21.93 -14.67
C LEU A 205 0.46 21.66 -16.18
N ARG A 206 1.62 21.35 -16.78
CA ARG A 206 1.69 20.79 -18.14
C ARG A 206 0.77 19.58 -18.24
N GLU A 207 0.10 19.44 -19.38
CA GLU A 207 -0.99 18.48 -19.56
C GLU A 207 -0.61 17.04 -19.18
N GLU A 208 0.60 16.62 -19.51
CA GLU A 208 1.11 15.28 -19.16
C GLU A 208 1.13 15.07 -17.63
N THR A 209 1.79 15.97 -16.89
CA THR A 209 1.90 15.92 -15.42
C THR A 209 0.55 16.14 -14.73
N TYR A 210 -0.29 17.00 -15.30
CA TYR A 210 -1.67 17.19 -14.86
C TYR A 210 -2.52 15.92 -15.02
N LYS A 211 -2.24 15.07 -16.01
CA LYS A 211 -2.98 13.83 -16.21
C LYS A 211 -2.35 12.63 -15.52
N TYR A 212 -1.09 12.73 -15.11
CA TYR A 212 -0.30 11.60 -14.60
C TYR A 212 -0.89 10.94 -13.36
N VAL A 213 -1.10 11.70 -12.27
CA VAL A 213 -1.66 11.15 -11.02
C VAL A 213 -3.08 10.59 -11.21
N PRO A 214 -4.01 11.30 -11.90
CA PRO A 214 -5.33 10.74 -12.20
C PRO A 214 -5.30 9.45 -13.00
N LYS A 215 -4.41 9.32 -13.99
CA LYS A 215 -4.26 8.09 -14.78
C LYS A 215 -3.78 6.94 -13.90
N PHE A 216 -2.77 7.18 -13.07
CA PHE A 216 -2.22 6.15 -12.19
C PHE A 216 -3.27 5.63 -11.20
N LEU A 217 -3.95 6.54 -10.48
CA LEU A 217 -5.00 6.15 -9.52
C LEU A 217 -6.16 5.43 -10.21
N ALA A 218 -6.53 5.83 -11.43
CA ALA A 218 -7.56 5.15 -12.21
C ALA A 218 -7.14 3.72 -12.62
N MET A 219 -5.88 3.52 -13.01
CA MET A 219 -5.36 2.18 -13.33
C MET A 219 -5.36 1.28 -12.09
N LEU A 220 -4.97 1.79 -10.92
CA LEU A 220 -5.06 1.05 -9.65
C LEU A 220 -6.49 0.65 -9.32
N GLU A 221 -7.45 1.58 -9.48
CA GLU A 221 -8.86 1.30 -9.23
C GLU A 221 -9.39 0.19 -10.16
N VAL A 222 -9.12 0.29 -11.46
CA VAL A 222 -9.53 -0.72 -12.45
C VAL A 222 -8.86 -2.07 -12.17
N ALA A 223 -7.57 -2.08 -11.86
CA ALA A 223 -6.83 -3.29 -11.51
C ALA A 223 -7.48 -4.01 -10.32
N ARG A 224 -7.72 -3.28 -9.24
CA ARG A 224 -8.30 -3.80 -8.00
C ARG A 224 -9.75 -4.27 -8.16
N GLN A 225 -10.56 -3.57 -8.94
CA GLN A 225 -11.98 -3.89 -9.10
C GLN A 225 -12.24 -5.00 -10.12
N ARG A 226 -11.50 -5.02 -11.24
CA ARG A 226 -11.77 -5.94 -12.36
C ARG A 226 -10.83 -7.12 -12.45
N TYR A 227 -9.62 -6.99 -11.93
CA TYR A 227 -8.58 -8.00 -12.06
C TYR A 227 -7.94 -8.31 -10.70
N PRO A 228 -8.72 -8.61 -9.64
CA PRO A 228 -8.17 -8.78 -8.29
C PRO A 228 -7.12 -9.89 -8.23
N ASP A 229 -7.28 -10.99 -8.97
CA ASP A 229 -6.33 -12.11 -8.94
C ASP A 229 -4.97 -11.73 -9.54
N LEU A 230 -4.98 -10.92 -10.62
CA LEU A 230 -3.76 -10.37 -11.22
C LEU A 230 -3.18 -9.23 -10.39
N TYR A 231 -4.04 -8.40 -9.79
CA TYR A 231 -3.59 -7.30 -8.96
C TYR A 231 -2.89 -7.82 -7.70
N TYR A 232 -3.51 -8.73 -6.95
CA TYR A 232 -2.90 -9.25 -5.72
C TYR A 232 -1.85 -10.35 -5.97
N GLU A 233 -1.80 -10.95 -7.17
CA GLU A 233 -0.90 -12.06 -7.54
C GLU A 233 -0.88 -13.21 -6.49
N GLY A 234 -2.01 -13.49 -5.85
CA GLY A 234 -2.09 -14.47 -4.74
C GLY A 234 -1.38 -14.05 -3.45
N GLY A 235 -0.75 -12.87 -3.43
CA GLY A 235 -0.21 -12.23 -2.24
C GLY A 235 -1.33 -11.85 -1.26
N PRO A 236 -1.11 -11.96 0.06
CA PRO A 236 -2.15 -11.61 1.01
C PRO A 236 -2.58 -10.15 0.82
N ARG A 237 -3.89 -9.88 0.83
CA ARG A 237 -4.46 -8.53 0.59
C ARG A 237 -3.86 -7.43 1.46
N PHE A 238 -3.29 -7.77 2.62
CA PHE A 238 -2.59 -6.82 3.50
C PHE A 238 -1.20 -6.38 3.00
N TRP A 239 -0.64 -7.01 1.97
CA TRP A 239 0.63 -6.62 1.32
C TRP A 239 0.48 -5.37 0.46
N ILE A 240 -0.75 -5.09 0.03
CA ILE A 240 -1.18 -3.91 -0.73
C ILE A 240 -2.31 -3.27 0.07
N ALA A 241 -1.98 -2.83 1.29
CA ALA A 241 -2.95 -2.28 2.20
C ALA A 241 -3.27 -0.82 1.85
N ALA A 242 -4.16 -0.61 0.89
CA ALA A 242 -5.12 0.47 1.01
C ALA A 242 -6.25 -0.04 1.93
N ARG A 243 -6.22 0.39 3.19
CA ARG A 243 -7.31 0.14 4.16
C ARG A 243 -8.47 1.09 3.92
#